data_AF-A0AAU6MHC4-F1
#
_entry.id   AF-A0AAU6MHC4-F1
#
_cell.length_a   1.000
_cell.length_b   1.000
_cell.length_c   1.000
_cell.angle_alpha   90.00
_cell.angle_beta   90.00
_cell.angle_gamma   90.00
#
_symmetry.space_group_name_H-M   'P 1'
#
loop_
_entity.id
_entity.type
_entity.pdbx_description
1 polymer ?
#
loop_
_entity_poly.entity_id
_entity_poly.type
_entity_poly.pdbx_seq_one_letter_code
_entity_poly.pdbx_strand_id
1 'polypeptide(L)'
;MTAAEQISVPDPVLREDRIDFAPTADRVSFSRRRAARLVREWGHPGLAGDAALLVSELATNALLHGAIRGRLFRVHLTLTATALRIAVSDPRGERLPDLREATADECYGRGLLIVTRVADHWGVEPRTVGKTVFAELALWQRPDTPMGPR
;
A
#
# COMPACT_ATOMS: atom_id res chain seq x y z
N MET A 1 9.43 -36.15 -11.54
CA MET A 1 9.85 -34.84 -12.08
C MET A 1 9.30 -33.76 -11.17
N THR A 2 10.07 -33.38 -10.16
CA THR A 2 9.71 -32.34 -9.19
C THR A 2 10.17 -31.00 -9.73
N ALA A 3 9.22 -30.12 -10.05
CA ALA A 3 9.50 -28.74 -10.39
C ALA A 3 10.21 -28.08 -9.21
N ALA A 4 11.43 -27.60 -9.43
CA ALA A 4 12.15 -26.82 -8.45
C ALA A 4 11.35 -25.54 -8.18
N GLU A 5 10.87 -25.39 -6.94
CA GLU A 5 10.42 -24.11 -6.40
C GLU A 5 11.60 -23.15 -6.53
N GLN A 6 11.56 -22.30 -7.56
CA GLN A 6 12.50 -21.21 -7.71
C GLN A 6 12.25 -20.27 -6.52
N ILE A 7 13.11 -20.39 -5.51
CA ILE A 7 13.15 -19.45 -4.40
C ILE A 7 13.59 -18.12 -5.02
N SER A 8 12.63 -17.27 -5.35
CA SER A 8 12.88 -15.90 -5.76
C SER A 8 13.60 -15.22 -4.60
N VAL A 9 14.90 -14.98 -4.76
CA VAL A 9 15.64 -14.16 -3.80
C VAL A 9 14.93 -12.80 -3.79
N PRO A 10 14.46 -12.30 -2.63
CA PRO A 10 13.79 -11.01 -2.59
C PRO A 10 14.76 -9.94 -3.09
N ASP A 11 14.29 -9.07 -3.98
CA ASP A 11 15.11 -8.00 -4.51
C ASP A 11 15.67 -7.15 -3.36
N PRO A 12 16.97 -6.78 -3.40
CA PRO A 12 17.62 -6.06 -2.32
C PRO A 12 16.96 -4.70 -2.09
N VAL A 13 16.71 -4.39 -0.81
CA VAL A 13 16.17 -3.10 -0.40
C VAL A 13 17.24 -2.02 -0.57
N LEU A 14 16.96 -1.04 -1.43
CA LEU A 14 17.82 0.11 -1.69
C LEU A 14 17.55 1.25 -0.70
N ARG A 15 16.28 1.49 -0.39
CA ARG A 15 15.82 2.51 0.57
C ARG A 15 14.58 2.01 1.30
N GLU A 16 14.41 2.42 2.55
CA GLU A 16 13.16 2.21 3.25
C GLU A 16 12.84 3.35 4.22
N ASP A 17 11.55 3.48 4.54
CA ASP A 17 11.05 4.34 5.62
C ASP A 17 9.92 3.64 6.35
N ARG A 18 10.01 3.55 7.68
CA ARG A 18 9.03 2.84 8.51
C ARG A 18 8.63 3.69 9.70
N ILE A 19 7.34 4.05 9.80
CA ILE A 19 6.82 4.89 10.87
C ILE A 19 5.49 4.35 11.39
N ASP A 20 5.34 4.38 12.71
CA ASP A 20 4.08 4.09 13.41
C ASP A 20 3.30 5.38 13.67
N PHE A 21 2.01 5.34 13.41
CA PHE A 21 1.09 6.46 13.49
C PHE A 21 -0.09 6.16 14.41
N ALA A 22 -0.50 7.18 15.16
CA ALA A 22 -1.80 7.16 15.82
C ALA A 22 -2.91 7.12 14.77
N PRO A 23 -4.02 6.39 15.01
CA PRO A 23 -5.13 6.27 14.07
C PRO A 23 -5.98 7.56 14.08
N THR A 24 -5.47 8.60 13.41
CA THR A 24 -6.14 9.90 13.27
C THR A 24 -5.95 10.47 11.86
N ALA A 25 -6.90 11.30 11.41
CA ALA A 25 -6.92 11.84 10.03
C ALA A 25 -5.73 12.76 9.71
N ASP A 26 -5.20 13.49 10.70
CA ASP A 26 -3.99 14.30 10.55
C ASP A 26 -2.76 13.43 10.24
N ARG A 27 -2.70 12.21 10.80
CA ARG A 27 -1.61 11.26 10.55
C ARG A 27 -1.72 10.58 9.18
N VAL A 28 -2.92 10.34 8.69
CA VAL A 28 -3.14 9.96 7.28
C VAL A 28 -2.62 11.06 6.35
N SER A 29 -2.99 12.31 6.61
CA SER A 29 -2.53 13.45 5.80
C SER A 29 -1.01 13.63 5.85
N PHE A 30 -0.40 13.43 7.02
CA PHE A 30 1.05 13.51 7.20
C PHE A 30 1.78 12.38 6.45
N SER A 31 1.34 11.13 6.62
CA SER A 31 1.96 9.96 5.96
C SER A 31 1.93 10.09 4.44
N ARG A 32 0.80 10.54 3.87
CA ARG A 32 0.69 10.88 2.44
C ARG A 32 1.76 11.87 1.97
N ARG A 33 1.89 13.01 2.66
CA ARG A 33 2.88 14.04 2.28
C ARG A 33 4.31 13.51 2.41
N ARG A 34 4.58 12.74 3.46
CA ARG A 34 5.88 12.12 3.70
C ARG A 34 6.24 11.15 2.58
N ALA A 35 5.33 10.26 2.19
CA ALA A 35 5.53 9.31 1.10
C ALA A 35 5.89 10.02 -0.21
N ALA A 36 5.11 11.03 -0.60
CA ALA A 36 5.35 11.82 -1.79
C ALA A 36 6.72 12.52 -1.77
N ARG A 37 7.16 12.98 -0.60
CA ARG A 37 8.46 13.63 -0.42
C ARG A 37 9.60 12.60 -0.54
N LEU A 38 9.52 11.49 0.19
CA LEU A 38 10.55 10.45 0.18
C LEU A 38 10.75 9.86 -1.21
N VAL A 39 9.67 9.56 -1.93
CA VAL A 39 9.75 8.99 -3.28
C VAL A 39 10.44 9.96 -4.26
N ARG A 40 10.25 11.28 -4.10
CA ARG A 40 11.03 12.29 -4.85
C ARG A 40 12.50 12.29 -4.44
N GLU A 41 12.78 12.28 -3.14
CA GLU A 41 14.14 12.25 -2.60
C GLU A 41 14.91 10.97 -2.99
N TRP A 42 14.20 9.86 -3.22
CA TRP A 42 14.76 8.60 -3.70
C TRP A 42 14.93 8.55 -5.22
N GLY A 43 14.60 9.62 -5.95
CA GLY A 43 14.86 9.74 -7.39
C GLY A 43 13.71 9.30 -8.29
N HIS A 44 12.50 9.09 -7.76
CA HIS A 44 11.33 8.63 -8.53
C HIS A 44 10.17 9.65 -8.54
N PRO A 45 10.38 10.90 -9.00
CA PRO A 45 9.34 11.93 -8.92
C PRO A 45 8.05 11.59 -9.67
N GLY A 46 8.12 10.77 -10.73
CA GLY A 46 6.94 10.29 -11.47
C GLY A 46 6.01 9.40 -10.65
N LEU A 47 6.54 8.66 -9.68
CA LEU A 47 5.75 7.78 -8.80
C LEU A 47 5.24 8.50 -7.54
N ALA A 48 5.67 9.74 -7.30
CA ALA A 48 5.37 10.43 -6.05
C ALA A 48 3.87 10.74 -5.87
N GLY A 49 3.14 10.96 -6.97
CA GLY A 49 1.69 11.15 -6.94
C GLY A 49 0.95 9.86 -6.58
N ASP A 50 1.24 8.78 -7.30
CA ASP A 50 0.64 7.47 -7.08
C ASP A 50 0.97 6.92 -5.70
N ALA A 51 2.21 7.06 -5.24
CA ALA A 51 2.60 6.65 -3.90
C ALA A 51 1.85 7.43 -2.81
N ALA A 52 1.64 8.73 -3.00
CA ALA A 52 0.85 9.54 -2.07
C ALA A 52 -0.60 9.06 -2.02
N LEU A 53 -1.19 8.79 -3.18
CA LEU A 53 -2.56 8.31 -3.30
C LEU A 53 -2.72 6.94 -2.62
N LEU A 54 -1.85 5.98 -2.92
CA LEU A 54 -1.85 4.66 -2.32
C LEU A 54 -1.71 4.72 -0.79
N VAL A 55 -0.78 5.54 -0.27
CA VAL A 55 -0.66 5.73 1.19
C VAL A 55 -1.92 6.33 1.79
N SER A 56 -2.55 7.29 1.12
CA SER A 56 -3.80 7.90 1.58
C SER A 56 -4.91 6.87 1.71
N GLU A 57 -5.13 6.04 0.69
CA GLU A 57 -6.18 5.02 0.69
C GLU A 57 -5.90 3.92 1.72
N LEU A 58 -4.69 3.38 1.75
CA LEU A 58 -4.32 2.30 2.67
C LEU A 58 -4.33 2.77 4.14
N ALA A 59 -3.83 3.97 4.43
CA ALA A 59 -3.87 4.52 5.79
C ALA A 59 -5.30 4.89 6.22
N THR A 60 -6.15 5.35 5.28
CA THR A 60 -7.58 5.58 5.57
C THR A 60 -8.30 4.26 5.88
N ASN A 61 -8.01 3.19 5.15
CA ASN A 61 -8.53 1.86 5.45
C ASN A 61 -8.08 1.37 6.84
N ALA A 62 -6.79 1.56 7.18
CA ALA A 62 -6.29 1.23 8.51
C ALA A 62 -6.97 2.06 9.62
N LEU A 63 -7.23 3.34 9.38
CA LEU A 63 -7.96 4.22 10.30
C LEU A 63 -9.41 3.77 10.51
N LEU A 64 -10.16 3.56 9.43
CA LEU A 64 -11.60 3.30 9.49
C LEU A 64 -11.94 1.85 9.85
N HIS A 65 -11.09 0.91 9.47
CA HIS A 65 -11.39 -0.52 9.55
C HIS A 65 -10.37 -1.31 10.36
N GLY A 66 -9.15 -0.81 10.51
CA GLY A 66 -8.07 -1.46 11.26
C GLY A 66 -7.87 -0.96 12.69
N ALA A 67 -8.47 0.18 13.05
CA ALA A 67 -8.19 0.83 14.33
C ALA A 67 -8.68 0.01 15.54
N ILE A 68 -7.81 -0.05 16.55
CA ILE A 68 -8.07 -0.55 17.89
C ILE A 68 -7.57 0.50 18.87
N ARG A 69 -8.36 0.84 19.89
CA ARG A 69 -8.03 1.89 20.86
C ARG A 69 -6.66 1.63 21.49
N GLY A 70 -5.82 2.66 21.50
CA GLY A 70 -4.46 2.59 22.07
C GLY A 70 -3.44 1.82 21.23
N ARG A 71 -3.78 1.44 19.99
CA ARG A 71 -2.86 0.79 19.05
C ARG A 71 -2.57 1.70 17.86
N LEU A 72 -1.35 1.56 17.33
CA LEU A 72 -0.86 2.31 16.18
C LEU A 72 -1.05 1.49 14.91
N PHE A 73 -1.10 2.17 13.77
CA PHE A 73 -0.88 1.54 12.47
C PHE A 73 0.52 1.92 11.95
N ARG A 74 1.12 1.08 11.12
CA ARG A 74 2.44 1.27 10.55
C ARG A 74 2.32 1.60 9.08
N VAL A 75 3.09 2.57 8.60
CA VAL A 75 3.37 2.77 7.17
C VAL A 75 4.82 2.40 6.93
N HIS A 76 5.07 1.55 5.94
CA HIS A 76 6.40 1.11 5.54
C HIS A 76 6.53 1.24 4.02
N LEU A 77 7.45 2.10 3.58
CA LEU A 77 7.85 2.22 2.19
C LEU A 77 9.16 1.47 1.99
N THR A 78 9.25 0.68 0.93
CA THR A 78 10.45 -0.07 0.56
C THR A 78 10.70 0.13 -0.93
N LEU A 79 11.88 0.66 -1.27
CA LEU A 79 12.34 0.77 -2.63
C LEU A 79 13.36 -0.32 -2.90
N THR A 80 13.13 -1.09 -3.95
CA THR A 80 14.06 -2.09 -4.49
C THR A 80 14.55 -1.64 -5.86
N ALA A 81 15.36 -2.46 -6.53
CA ALA A 81 15.75 -2.20 -7.92
C ALA A 81 14.57 -2.25 -8.91
N THR A 82 13.48 -2.95 -8.57
CA THR A 82 12.40 -3.26 -9.50
C THR A 82 11.04 -2.67 -9.10
N ALA A 83 10.83 -2.35 -7.82
CA ALA A 83 9.55 -1.86 -7.33
C ALA A 83 9.67 -0.89 -6.15
N LEU A 84 8.69 0.02 -6.05
CA LEU A 84 8.34 0.72 -4.82
C LEU A 84 7.15 0.01 -4.17
N ARG A 85 7.38 -0.57 -2.99
CA ARG A 85 6.35 -1.20 -2.16
C ARG A 85 5.89 -0.26 -1.05
N ILE A 86 4.57 -0.17 -0.88
CA ILE A 86 3.89 0.62 0.14
C ILE A 86 3.07 -0.34 0.97
N ALA A 87 3.44 -0.54 2.22
CA ALA A 87 2.79 -1.45 3.14
C ALA A 87 2.19 -0.68 4.33
N VAL A 88 0.92 -0.97 4.64
CA VAL A 88 0.24 -0.45 5.83
C VAL A 88 -0.19 -1.61 6.71
N SER A 89 0.35 -1.65 7.93
CA SER A 89 -0.03 -2.66 8.91
C SER A 89 -0.93 -2.08 9.98
N ASP A 90 -2.03 -2.78 10.27
CA ASP A 90 -2.97 -2.42 11.34
C ASP A 90 -3.17 -3.61 12.30
N PRO A 91 -3.58 -3.38 13.55
CA PRO A 91 -3.64 -4.43 14.57
C PRO A 91 -4.86 -5.35 14.44
N ARG A 92 -5.79 -5.12 13.51
CA ARG A 92 -7.03 -5.90 13.36
C ARG A 92 -6.92 -6.89 12.20
N GLY A 93 -6.62 -8.15 12.52
CA GLY A 93 -6.41 -9.22 11.53
C GLY A 93 -7.70 -9.80 10.95
N GLU A 94 -8.80 -9.78 11.71
CA GLU A 94 -10.06 -10.46 11.37
C GLU A 94 -10.87 -9.77 10.26
N ARG A 95 -10.62 -8.48 10.00
CA ARG A 95 -11.33 -7.72 8.97
C ARG A 95 -10.43 -7.54 7.76
N LEU A 96 -10.60 -8.40 6.76
CA LEU A 96 -9.93 -8.23 5.47
C LEU A 96 -10.50 -7.02 4.72
N PRO A 97 -9.72 -6.38 3.83
CA PRO A 97 -10.21 -5.33 2.97
C PRO A 97 -11.23 -5.94 1.99
N ASP A 98 -12.51 -5.60 2.14
CA ASP A 98 -13.55 -6.00 1.19
C ASP A 98 -13.44 -5.14 -0.08
N LEU A 99 -13.26 -5.78 -1.24
CA LEU A 99 -13.51 -5.19 -2.56
C LEU A 99 -15.02 -4.97 -2.76
N ARG A 100 -15.62 -4.08 -1.96
CA ARG A 100 -17.01 -3.68 -2.16
C ARG A 100 -17.07 -2.53 -3.14
N GLU A 101 -17.91 -2.66 -4.16
CA GLU A 101 -18.39 -1.51 -4.92
C GLU A 101 -19.16 -0.62 -3.95
N ALA A 102 -18.69 0.61 -3.76
CA ALA A 102 -19.44 1.62 -3.02
C ALA A 102 -20.81 1.80 -3.70
N THR A 103 -21.91 1.57 -2.97
CA THR A 103 -23.22 2.07 -3.42
C THR A 103 -23.16 3.59 -3.49
N ALA A 104 -23.91 4.21 -4.41
CA ALA A 104 -23.77 5.62 -4.80
C ALA A 104 -23.78 6.65 -3.64
N ASP A 105 -24.28 6.28 -2.46
CA ASP A 105 -24.36 7.13 -1.27
C ASP A 105 -23.21 6.93 -0.24
N GLU A 106 -22.30 5.97 -0.47
CA GLU A 106 -21.17 5.72 0.44
C GLU A 106 -19.88 6.37 -0.08
N CYS A 107 -19.45 7.45 0.58
CA CYS A 107 -18.13 8.05 0.34
C CYS A 107 -16.96 7.10 0.68
N TYR A 108 -17.21 6.04 1.46
CA TYR A 108 -16.22 5.13 2.05
C TYR A 108 -16.29 3.74 1.41
N GLY A 109 -15.72 3.60 0.21
CA GLY A 109 -15.64 2.30 -0.49
C GLY A 109 -14.82 2.30 -1.78
N ARG A 110 -14.44 3.48 -2.28
CA ARG A 110 -13.60 3.61 -3.48
C ARG A 110 -12.12 3.33 -3.26
N GLY A 111 -11.66 3.23 -2.01
CA GLY A 111 -10.22 3.20 -1.70
C GLY A 111 -9.49 1.99 -2.28
N LEU A 112 -10.09 0.79 -2.21
CA LEU A 112 -9.49 -0.41 -2.83
C LEU A 112 -9.61 -0.41 -4.36
N LEU A 113 -10.65 0.22 -4.92
CA LEU A 113 -10.76 0.40 -6.37
C LEU A 113 -9.63 1.31 -6.90
N ILE A 114 -9.31 2.39 -6.16
CA ILE A 114 -8.18 3.25 -6.48
C ILE A 114 -6.87 2.46 -6.39
N VAL A 115 -6.65 1.71 -5.31
CA VAL A 115 -5.46 0.86 -5.15
C VAL A 115 -5.34 -0.12 -6.31
N THR A 116 -6.43 -0.80 -6.69
CA THR A 116 -6.47 -1.77 -7.79
C THR A 116 -6.13 -1.15 -9.15
N ARG A 117 -6.48 0.12 -9.37
CA ARG A 117 -6.20 0.81 -10.64
C ARG A 117 -4.81 1.43 -10.70
N VAL A 118 -4.26 1.83 -9.56
CA VAL A 118 -3.00 2.55 -9.48
C VAL A 118 -1.83 1.58 -9.34
N ALA A 119 -1.95 0.58 -8.46
CA ALA A 119 -0.89 -0.38 -8.18
C ALA A 119 -0.73 -1.40 -9.33
N ASP A 120 0.51 -1.81 -9.60
CA ASP A 120 0.79 -2.95 -10.49
C ASP A 120 0.46 -4.28 -9.80
N HIS A 121 0.64 -4.32 -8.49
CA HIS A 121 0.33 -5.47 -7.65
C HIS A 121 -0.06 -4.99 -6.25
N TRP A 122 -1.03 -5.65 -5.63
CA TRP A 122 -1.43 -5.36 -4.26
C TRP A 122 -1.97 -6.61 -3.60
N GLY A 123 -1.94 -6.63 -2.26
CA GLY A 123 -2.42 -7.80 -1.53
C GLY A 123 -2.53 -7.56 -0.03
N VAL A 124 -2.81 -8.66 0.66
CA VAL A 124 -2.97 -8.68 2.12
C VAL A 124 -2.13 -9.81 2.69
N GLU A 125 -1.28 -9.47 3.64
CA GLU A 125 -0.45 -10.42 4.39
C GLU A 125 -0.97 -10.52 5.83
N PRO A 126 -1.42 -11.70 6.27
CA PRO A 126 -1.80 -11.90 7.67
C PRO A 126 -0.57 -11.76 8.57
N ARG A 127 -0.77 -11.26 9.79
CA ARG A 127 0.28 -11.16 10.81
C ARG A 127 -0.16 -11.90 12.07
N THR A 128 0.81 -12.28 12.91
CA THR A 128 0.53 -12.81 14.27
C THR A 128 -0.39 -11.87 15.05
N VAL A 129 -0.20 -10.56 14.88
CA VAL A 129 -1.12 -9.53 15.37
C VAL A 129 -1.45 -8.60 14.21
N GLY A 130 -2.69 -8.66 13.75
CA GLY A 130 -3.18 -7.77 12.72
C GLY A 130 -2.98 -8.29 11.30
N LYS A 131 -2.87 -7.35 10.36
CA LYS A 131 -2.61 -7.61 8.95
C LYS A 131 -1.75 -6.51 8.34
N THR A 132 -1.15 -6.78 7.19
CA THR A 132 -0.54 -5.77 6.32
C THR A 132 -1.32 -5.75 5.02
N VAL A 133 -1.80 -4.58 4.61
CA VAL A 133 -2.26 -4.36 3.23
C VAL A 133 -1.14 -3.64 2.50
N PHE A 134 -0.76 -4.14 1.33
CA PHE A 134 0.35 -3.57 0.56
C PHE A 134 -0.06 -3.29 -0.88
N ALA A 135 0.64 -2.34 -1.50
CA ALA A 135 0.57 -2.02 -2.91
C ALA A 135 2.00 -1.80 -3.46
N GLU A 136 2.22 -2.18 -4.71
CA GLU A 136 3.50 -2.11 -5.39
C GLU A 136 3.37 -1.35 -6.71
N LEU A 137 4.35 -0.49 -6.95
CA LEU A 137 4.54 0.22 -8.22
C LEU A 137 5.85 -0.27 -8.85
N ALA A 138 5.78 -0.80 -10.07
CA ALA A 138 6.94 -1.24 -10.82
C ALA A 138 7.79 -0.04 -11.25
N LEU A 139 9.12 -0.17 -11.14
CA LEU A 139 10.09 0.83 -11.58
C LEU A 139 10.52 0.64 -13.03
N TRP A 140 10.25 -0.53 -13.62
CA TRP A 140 10.42 -0.75 -15.05
C TRP A 140 9.33 -0.02 -15.82
N GLN A 141 9.69 0.64 -16.93
CA GLN A 141 8.76 1.39 -17.79
C GLN A 141 7.53 0.54 -18.11
N ARG A 142 6.33 0.95 -17.68
CA ARG A 142 5.07 0.41 -18.23
C ARG A 142 5.08 0.73 -19.74
N PRO A 143 5.13 -0.24 -20.66
CA PRO A 143 4.62 0.05 -21.99
C PRO A 143 3.12 0.31 -21.79
N ASP A 144 2.65 1.49 -22.18
CA ASP A 144 1.23 1.84 -22.15
C ASP A 144 0.41 0.72 -22.81
N THR A 145 -0.22 -0.14 -22.00
CA THR A 145 -1.15 -1.16 -22.47
C THR A 145 -2.38 -1.13 -21.58
N PRO A 146 -3.53 -0.68 -22.09
CA PRO A 146 -4.78 -0.75 -21.35
C PRO A 146 -5.26 -2.20 -21.32
N MET A 147 -5.08 -2.91 -20.20
CA MET A 147 -5.86 -4.11 -19.91
C MET A 147 -7.16 -3.72 -19.22
N GLY A 148 -8.21 -3.58 -20.02
CA GLY A 148 -9.60 -3.72 -19.54
C GLY A 148 -9.90 -5.19 -19.21
N PRO A 149 -10.90 -5.47 -18.37
CA PRO A 149 -11.13 -6.80 -17.80
C PRO A 149 -11.69 -7.79 -18.83
N ARG A 150 -11.34 -9.08 -18.65
CA ARG A 150 -12.16 -10.21 -19.11
C ARG A 150 -12.98 -10.73 -17.95
#